data_AF-A0A6V7W906-F1
#
_entry.id   AF-A0A6V7W906-F1
#
_cell.length_a   1.000
_cell.length_b   1.000
_cell.length_c   1.000
_cell.angle_alpha   90.00
_cell.angle_beta   90.00
_cell.angle_gamma   90.00
#
_symmetry.space_group_name_H-M   'P 1'
#
loop_
_entity.id
_entity.type
_entity.pdbx_description
1 polymer ?
#
loop_
_entity_poly.entity_id
_entity_poly.type
_entity_poly.pdbx_seq_one_letter_code
_entity_poly.pdbx_strand_id
1 'polypeptide(L)'
;MKIKRKIVSLTSDNGIEKWISVYRKPGSVCNFEFYAKKNRFALTLDKTYIKNIKITDQLAYILGFEFCDISESTVARFIPDMRGGVSCFHVYAPGLIEPMVIGDVSAPVLRIVNIRGQQDEIVEEQFHFIQYHKLLIKEIYEIFIEIRTSSGSLMPFQYGTCTLTLHFKKSPYF
;
A
#
# COMPACT_ATOMS: atom_id res chain seq x y z
N MET A 1 67.31 5.32 18.82
CA MET A 1 66.79 4.35 17.83
C MET A 1 65.29 4.15 18.08
N LYS A 2 64.50 4.00 17.00
CA LYS A 2 63.04 4.15 16.86
C LYS A 2 62.10 3.46 17.88
N ILE A 3 61.15 4.24 18.40
CA ILE A 3 59.67 4.06 18.48
C ILE A 3 59.09 2.63 18.41
N LYS A 4 58.26 2.27 19.40
CA LYS A 4 56.87 1.82 19.21
C LYS A 4 56.02 1.97 20.48
N ARG A 5 55.17 3.01 20.51
CA ARG A 5 53.99 3.10 21.39
C ARG A 5 52.95 2.11 20.88
N LYS A 6 52.50 1.16 21.72
CA LYS A 6 51.36 0.30 21.43
C LYS A 6 50.15 0.90 22.17
N ILE A 7 49.34 1.65 21.42
CA ILE A 7 47.98 2.02 21.83
C ILE A 7 47.13 0.77 21.63
N VAL A 8 46.74 0.12 22.72
CA VAL A 8 45.51 -0.66 22.79
C VAL A 8 44.91 -0.36 24.15
N SER A 9 44.31 0.81 24.25
CA SER A 9 43.49 1.19 25.38
C SER A 9 42.02 1.10 24.97
N LEU A 10 41.30 0.26 25.73
CA LEU A 10 39.89 0.44 26.10
C LEU A 10 38.83 0.08 25.04
N THR A 11 38.39 -1.17 25.10
CA THR A 11 36.96 -1.50 25.22
C THR A 11 36.82 -2.82 25.97
N SER A 12 36.90 -2.69 27.30
CA SER A 12 36.17 -3.45 28.33
C SER A 12 35.73 -4.88 27.98
N ASP A 13 36.40 -5.84 28.62
CA ASP A 13 35.72 -6.90 29.35
C ASP A 13 34.44 -6.34 29.98
N ASN A 14 33.30 -6.87 29.57
CA ASN A 14 32.13 -6.98 30.41
C ASN A 14 31.49 -8.32 30.08
N GLY A 15 31.90 -9.32 30.85
CA GLY A 15 31.20 -10.59 30.95
C GLY A 15 29.74 -10.32 31.28
N ILE A 16 28.86 -10.89 30.47
CA ILE A 16 27.43 -10.91 30.73
C ILE A 16 27.00 -12.36 30.56
N GLU A 17 26.48 -12.96 31.62
CA GLU A 17 26.01 -14.33 31.62
C GLU A 17 24.79 -14.48 30.70
N LYS A 18 24.71 -15.60 29.98
CA LYS A 18 23.66 -15.91 28.98
C LYS A 18 22.22 -15.77 29.48
N TRP A 19 21.98 -15.80 30.79
CA TRP A 19 20.63 -15.65 31.35
C TRP A 19 20.18 -14.18 31.40
N ILE A 20 21.11 -13.22 31.43
CA ILE A 20 20.81 -11.77 31.46
C ILE A 20 20.24 -11.31 30.11
N SER A 21 20.61 -11.95 28.99
CA SER A 21 20.02 -11.64 27.67
C SER A 21 18.54 -12.01 27.55
N VAL A 22 18.01 -12.89 28.41
CA VAL A 22 16.57 -13.22 28.47
C VAL A 22 15.73 -12.04 28.96
N TYR A 23 16.32 -11.12 29.72
CA TYR A 23 15.67 -9.91 30.24
C TYR A 23 15.90 -8.67 29.37
N ARG A 24 16.66 -8.78 28.27
CA ARG A 24 16.76 -7.71 27.27
C ARG A 24 15.43 -7.63 26.53
N LYS A 25 14.83 -6.43 26.48
CA LYS A 25 13.60 -6.17 25.73
C LYS A 25 13.72 -6.77 24.32
N PRO A 26 12.75 -7.57 23.84
CA PRO A 26 12.77 -8.23 22.53
C PRO A 26 12.70 -7.27 21.33
N GLY A 27 12.94 -5.97 21.51
CA GLY A 27 12.82 -4.93 20.48
C GLY A 27 13.83 -5.02 19.33
N SER A 28 14.72 -6.02 19.31
CA SER A 28 15.70 -6.23 18.23
C SER A 28 15.72 -7.64 17.66
N VAL A 29 14.76 -8.49 18.04
CA VAL A 29 14.70 -9.88 17.57
C VAL A 29 14.16 -9.94 16.13
N CYS A 30 13.29 -9.00 15.76
CA CYS A 30 12.83 -8.75 14.40
C CYS A 30 12.80 -7.23 14.18
N ASN A 31 13.45 -6.76 13.12
CA ASN A 31 13.44 -5.33 12.78
C ASN A 31 13.32 -5.10 11.28
N PHE A 32 12.43 -4.18 10.89
CA PHE A 32 12.34 -3.65 9.54
C PHE A 32 13.03 -2.28 9.50
N GLU A 33 14.09 -2.15 8.71
CA GLU A 33 14.85 -0.93 8.59
C GLU A 33 14.90 -0.46 7.13
N PHE A 34 14.65 0.82 6.90
CA PHE A 34 14.74 1.39 5.56
C PHE A 34 16.18 1.76 5.22
N TYR A 35 16.76 1.06 4.23
CA TYR A 35 18.11 1.32 3.76
C TYR A 35 18.12 2.38 2.66
N ALA A 36 18.27 3.64 3.07
CA ALA A 36 18.19 4.82 2.18
C ALA A 36 19.11 4.73 0.94
N LYS A 37 20.30 4.12 1.05
CA LYS A 37 21.25 4.00 -0.08
C LYS A 37 20.75 3.10 -1.20
N LYS A 38 19.95 2.07 -0.90
CA LYS A 38 19.34 1.18 -1.93
C LYS A 38 17.86 1.45 -2.13
N ASN A 39 17.27 2.39 -1.39
CA ASN A 39 15.84 2.69 -1.40
C ASN A 39 14.98 1.42 -1.21
N ARG A 40 15.34 0.60 -0.20
CA ARG A 40 14.75 -0.72 0.06
C ARG A 40 14.65 -0.97 1.55
N PHE A 41 13.65 -1.74 1.99
CA PHE A 41 13.60 -2.25 3.35
C PHE A 41 14.52 -3.46 3.55
N ALA A 42 15.07 -3.59 4.75
CA ALA A 42 15.80 -4.76 5.20
C ALA A 42 15.08 -5.33 6.43
N LEU A 43 14.91 -6.65 6.45
CA LEU A 43 14.42 -7.40 7.58
C LEU A 43 15.61 -8.07 8.27
N THR A 44 15.80 -7.78 9.55
CA THR A 44 16.81 -8.43 10.40
C THR A 44 16.11 -9.34 11.39
N LEU A 45 16.54 -10.60 11.45
CA LEU A 45 15.99 -11.65 12.30
C LEU A 45 17.09 -12.25 13.19
N ASP A 46 16.83 -12.33 14.49
CA ASP A 46 17.65 -13.12 15.41
C ASP A 46 17.16 -14.57 15.44
N LYS A 47 17.93 -15.42 14.77
CA LYS A 47 17.68 -16.87 14.65
C LYS A 47 17.71 -17.63 15.96
N THR A 48 18.26 -17.02 17.02
CA THR A 48 18.24 -17.60 18.37
C THR A 48 16.81 -17.73 18.90
N TYR A 49 15.91 -16.84 18.45
CA TYR A 49 14.54 -16.75 18.96
C TYR A 49 13.48 -16.90 17.86
N ILE A 50 13.79 -16.57 16.61
CA ILE A 50 12.83 -16.60 15.49
C ILE A 50 13.26 -17.61 14.44
N LYS A 51 12.41 -18.60 14.20
CA LYS A 51 12.59 -19.59 13.13
C LYS A 51 12.18 -19.02 11.77
N ASN A 52 10.98 -18.44 11.71
CA ASN A 52 10.37 -17.84 10.53
C ASN A 52 9.40 -16.72 10.92
N ILE A 53 9.16 -15.81 9.99
CA ILE A 53 8.12 -14.79 10.07
C ILE A 53 7.18 -14.96 8.90
N LYS A 54 5.88 -14.80 9.16
CA LYS A 54 4.87 -14.67 8.12
C LYS A 54 4.25 -13.28 8.19
N ILE A 55 4.38 -12.52 7.11
CA ILE A 55 3.70 -11.24 6.92
C ILE A 55 2.53 -11.40 5.96
N THR A 56 1.62 -10.43 5.92
CA THR A 56 0.52 -10.44 4.94
C THR A 56 1.05 -10.10 3.54
N ASP A 57 0.34 -10.54 2.50
CA ASP A 57 0.69 -10.23 1.10
C ASP A 57 0.78 -8.72 0.87
N GLN A 58 -0.15 -7.96 1.47
CA GLN A 58 -0.17 -6.51 1.36
C GLN A 58 1.05 -5.86 2.02
N LEU A 59 1.48 -6.34 3.19
CA LEU A 59 2.66 -5.80 3.86
C LEU A 59 3.94 -6.17 3.10
N ALA A 60 4.04 -7.41 2.60
CA ALA A 60 5.15 -7.84 1.76
C ALA A 60 5.27 -6.95 0.52
N TYR A 61 4.14 -6.71 -0.16
CA TYR A 61 4.05 -5.81 -1.31
C TYR A 61 4.51 -4.39 -0.96
N ILE A 62 3.93 -3.77 0.08
CA ILE A 62 4.24 -2.39 0.51
C ILE A 62 5.74 -2.22 0.79
N LEU A 63 6.35 -3.19 1.45
CA LEU A 63 7.76 -3.13 1.82
C LEU A 63 8.72 -3.62 0.72
N GLY A 64 8.19 -4.22 -0.35
CA GLY A 64 8.96 -4.71 -1.51
C GLY A 64 9.58 -6.10 -1.35
N PHE A 65 9.05 -6.93 -0.43
CA PHE A 65 9.44 -8.34 -0.30
C PHE A 65 8.69 -9.20 -1.33
N GLU A 66 9.41 -10.15 -1.93
CA GLU A 66 8.84 -11.09 -2.90
C GLU A 66 7.99 -12.18 -2.25
N PHE A 67 8.33 -12.54 -1.01
CA PHE A 67 7.70 -13.62 -0.28
C PHE A 67 7.20 -13.16 1.09
N CYS A 68 6.08 -13.74 1.51
CA CYS A 68 5.42 -13.44 2.78
C CYS A 68 5.96 -14.28 3.94
N ASP A 69 6.45 -15.48 3.63
CA ASP A 69 7.13 -16.36 4.57
C ASP A 69 8.65 -16.13 4.48
N ILE A 70 9.19 -15.39 5.44
CA ILE A 70 10.60 -14.99 5.46
C ILE A 70 11.28 -15.71 6.62
N SER A 71 12.23 -16.58 6.29
CA SER A 71 13.02 -17.29 7.30
C SER A 71 14.31 -16.55 7.62
N GLU A 72 14.99 -15.99 6.63
CA GLU A 72 16.31 -15.39 6.81
C GLU A 72 16.28 -13.86 6.79
N SER A 73 17.26 -13.23 7.44
CA SER A 73 17.50 -11.80 7.30
C SER A 73 17.76 -11.46 5.84
N THR A 74 17.00 -10.53 5.28
CA THR A 74 17.05 -10.24 3.84
C THR A 74 16.71 -8.80 3.53
N VAL A 75 17.13 -8.34 2.36
CA VAL A 75 16.77 -7.02 1.82
C VAL A 75 15.67 -7.22 0.78
N ALA A 76 14.65 -6.37 0.84
CA ALA A 76 13.55 -6.32 -0.11
C ALA A 76 14.06 -6.30 -1.56
N ARG A 77 13.38 -7.07 -2.42
CA ARG A 77 13.73 -7.18 -3.85
C ARG A 77 13.28 -5.96 -4.64
N PHE A 78 12.20 -5.31 -4.20
CA PHE A 78 11.57 -4.19 -4.88
C PHE A 78 11.67 -2.92 -4.04
N ILE A 79 11.52 -1.76 -4.69
CA ILE A 79 11.38 -0.47 -4.00
C ILE A 79 10.02 -0.51 -3.27
N PRO A 80 9.97 -0.05 -2.02
CA PRO A 80 8.71 -0.02 -1.29
C PRO A 80 7.67 0.87 -1.99
N ASP A 81 6.44 0.38 -2.04
CA ASP A 81 5.28 1.18 -2.44
C ASP A 81 4.46 1.55 -1.20
N MET A 82 4.72 2.75 -0.68
CA MET A 82 4.00 3.30 0.47
C MET A 82 2.53 3.64 0.16
N ARG A 83 2.10 3.59 -1.11
CA ARG A 83 0.70 3.74 -1.50
C ARG A 83 -0.05 2.40 -1.50
N GLY A 84 0.64 1.30 -1.23
CA GLY A 84 0.02 -0.02 -1.11
C GLY A 84 -0.66 -0.52 -2.38
N GLY A 85 -0.16 -0.12 -3.55
CA GLY A 85 -0.62 -0.60 -4.86
C GLY A 85 -1.90 0.06 -5.34
N VAL A 86 -2.44 1.01 -4.56
CA VAL A 86 -3.67 1.72 -4.91
C VAL A 86 -3.32 3.15 -5.30
N SER A 87 -3.44 3.45 -6.58
CA SER A 87 -3.16 4.80 -7.12
C SER A 87 -4.41 5.54 -7.58
N CYS A 88 -5.50 4.81 -7.85
CA CYS A 88 -6.75 5.37 -8.33
C CYS A 88 -7.96 4.51 -7.93
N PHE A 89 -9.10 5.18 -7.81
CA PHE A 89 -10.43 4.58 -7.69
C PHE A 89 -11.06 4.44 -9.07
N HIS A 90 -11.68 3.31 -9.33
CA HIS A 90 -12.57 3.13 -10.46
C HIS A 90 -14.00 3.13 -9.92
N VAL A 91 -14.81 4.09 -10.38
CA VAL A 91 -16.20 4.24 -9.95
C VAL A 91 -17.10 3.56 -10.97
N TYR A 92 -17.62 2.40 -10.61
CA TYR A 92 -18.52 1.60 -11.44
C TYR A 92 -19.98 1.95 -11.14
N ALA A 93 -20.82 1.91 -12.18
CA ALA A 93 -22.27 1.99 -12.07
C ALA A 93 -22.94 0.83 -12.84
N PRO A 94 -22.86 -0.40 -12.30
CA PRO A 94 -23.40 -1.59 -12.95
C PRO A 94 -24.89 -1.44 -13.26
N GLY A 95 -25.29 -1.77 -14.48
CA GLY A 95 -26.69 -1.70 -14.92
C GLY A 95 -27.24 -0.29 -15.17
N LEU A 96 -26.51 0.77 -14.78
CA LEU A 96 -26.95 2.15 -15.02
C LEU A 96 -26.51 2.67 -16.39
N ILE A 97 -25.25 2.43 -16.78
CA ILE A 97 -24.64 2.99 -18.00
C ILE A 97 -24.17 1.90 -18.97
N GLU A 98 -24.08 2.24 -20.25
CA GLU A 98 -23.44 1.39 -21.27
C GLU A 98 -21.97 1.12 -20.88
N PRO A 99 -21.51 -0.16 -20.92
CA PRO A 99 -20.11 -0.48 -20.68
C PRO A 99 -19.18 0.19 -21.70
N MET A 100 -18.00 0.60 -21.23
CA MET A 100 -16.95 1.21 -22.05
C MET A 100 -15.67 0.38 -21.97
N VAL A 101 -14.84 0.48 -23.01
CA VAL A 101 -13.52 -0.17 -23.02
C VAL A 101 -12.56 0.57 -22.09
N ILE A 102 -11.99 -0.15 -21.13
CA ILE A 102 -10.98 0.34 -20.18
C ILE A 102 -9.86 -0.68 -20.12
N GLY A 103 -8.68 -0.31 -20.65
CA GLY A 103 -7.57 -1.25 -20.79
C GLY A 103 -7.98 -2.41 -21.71
N ASP A 104 -7.95 -3.62 -21.16
CA ASP A 104 -8.28 -4.88 -21.83
C ASP A 104 -9.70 -5.40 -21.50
N VAL A 105 -10.50 -4.66 -20.73
CA VAL A 105 -11.86 -5.06 -20.32
C VAL A 105 -12.93 -4.07 -20.78
N SER A 106 -14.18 -4.53 -20.85
CA SER A 106 -15.36 -3.68 -21.05
C SER A 106 -16.16 -3.60 -19.76
N ALA A 107 -16.37 -2.38 -19.25
CA ALA A 107 -16.93 -2.17 -17.92
C ALA A 107 -17.76 -0.87 -17.82
N PRO A 108 -18.83 -0.85 -17.00
CA PRO A 108 -19.67 0.32 -16.79
C PRO A 108 -19.04 1.28 -15.77
N VAL A 109 -17.92 1.92 -16.13
CA VAL A 109 -17.20 2.86 -15.25
C VAL A 109 -17.61 4.29 -15.55
N LEU A 110 -18.11 5.00 -14.54
CA LEU A 110 -18.41 6.43 -14.63
C LEU A 110 -17.13 7.26 -14.76
N ARG A 111 -16.12 6.93 -13.95
CA ARG A 111 -14.87 7.69 -13.87
C ARG A 111 -13.76 6.91 -13.18
N ILE A 112 -12.52 7.25 -13.52
CA ILE A 112 -11.31 6.91 -12.79
C ILE A 112 -10.84 8.16 -12.04
N VAL A 113 -10.69 8.06 -10.72
CA VAL A 113 -10.33 9.17 -9.83
C VAL A 113 -8.96 8.86 -9.21
N ASN A 114 -8.00 9.76 -9.34
CA ASN A 114 -6.66 9.53 -8.80
C ASN A 114 -6.63 9.77 -7.29
N ILE A 115 -5.98 8.88 -6.54
CA ILE A 115 -5.76 9.09 -5.12
C ILE A 115 -4.64 10.12 -4.96
N ARG A 116 -4.95 11.19 -4.22
CA ARG A 116 -4.05 12.29 -3.93
C ARG A 116 -4.22 12.69 -2.47
N GLY A 117 -3.38 13.62 -2.03
CA GLY A 117 -3.34 14.11 -0.66
C GLY A 117 -2.56 13.20 0.29
N GLN A 118 -2.36 13.70 1.49
CA GLN A 118 -1.75 12.97 2.60
C GLN A 118 -2.85 12.38 3.50
N GLN A 119 -2.44 11.51 4.43
CA GLN A 119 -3.35 11.02 5.46
C GLN A 119 -3.95 12.21 6.22
N ASP A 120 -5.27 12.13 6.49
CA ASP A 120 -6.07 13.16 7.16
C ASP A 120 -6.26 14.48 6.37
N GLU A 121 -5.83 14.54 5.11
CA GLU A 121 -6.11 15.66 4.21
C GLU A 121 -7.49 15.49 3.56
N ILE A 122 -8.31 16.55 3.59
CA ILE A 122 -9.55 16.59 2.81
C ILE A 122 -9.19 16.91 1.37
N VAL A 123 -9.43 15.95 0.48
CA VAL A 123 -9.21 16.12 -0.95
C VAL A 123 -10.54 16.31 -1.65
N GLU A 124 -10.73 17.49 -2.22
CA GLU A 124 -11.85 17.79 -3.13
C GLU A 124 -11.33 17.80 -4.57
N GLU A 125 -11.91 16.95 -5.43
CA GLU A 125 -11.60 16.95 -6.85
C GLU A 125 -12.80 17.47 -7.66
N GLN A 126 -12.65 18.65 -8.25
CA GLN A 126 -13.65 19.26 -9.12
C GLN A 126 -13.35 18.96 -10.59
N PHE A 127 -14.32 18.32 -11.24
CA PHE A 127 -14.19 17.95 -12.64
C PHE A 127 -14.91 18.94 -13.55
N HIS A 128 -14.13 19.77 -14.24
CA HIS A 128 -14.62 20.84 -15.10
C HIS A 128 -15.29 20.34 -16.39
N PHE A 129 -14.90 19.14 -16.85
CA PHE A 129 -15.50 18.49 -18.02
C PHE A 129 -16.31 17.26 -17.58
N ILE A 130 -17.63 17.43 -17.51
CA ILE A 130 -18.56 16.35 -17.20
C ILE A 130 -18.61 15.40 -18.41
N GLN A 131 -18.24 14.14 -18.19
CA GLN A 131 -18.38 13.09 -19.19
C GLN A 131 -19.77 12.48 -19.03
N TYR A 132 -20.58 12.58 -20.08
CA TYR A 132 -21.89 11.96 -20.11
C TYR A 132 -21.80 10.54 -20.67
N HIS A 133 -22.46 9.62 -19.99
CA HIS A 133 -22.61 8.23 -20.39
C HIS A 133 -24.05 7.98 -20.80
N LYS A 134 -24.26 7.08 -21.77
CA LYS A 134 -25.61 6.66 -22.12
C LYS A 134 -26.17 5.78 -21.02
N LEU A 135 -27.39 6.07 -20.60
CA LEU A 135 -28.11 5.26 -19.63
C LEU A 135 -28.74 4.05 -20.32
N LEU A 136 -28.67 2.90 -19.65
CA LEU A 136 -29.36 1.68 -20.09
C LEU A 136 -30.85 1.69 -19.71
N ILE A 137 -31.20 2.43 -18.66
CA ILE A 137 -32.54 2.49 -18.08
C ILE A 137 -33.11 3.91 -18.16
N LYS A 138 -34.44 4.00 -18.31
CA LYS A 138 -35.17 5.29 -18.35
C LYS A 138 -35.77 5.67 -17.00
N GLU A 139 -36.14 4.68 -16.19
CA GLU A 139 -36.69 4.85 -14.85
C GLU A 139 -35.69 4.29 -13.85
N ILE A 140 -35.32 5.09 -12.85
CA ILE A 140 -34.29 4.77 -11.86
C ILE A 140 -34.95 4.74 -10.50
N TYR A 141 -35.10 3.56 -9.92
CA TYR A 141 -35.58 3.38 -8.54
C TYR A 141 -34.42 3.35 -7.55
N GLU A 142 -33.32 2.71 -7.95
CA GLU A 142 -32.13 2.52 -7.15
C GLU A 142 -30.90 2.67 -8.04
N ILE A 143 -29.82 3.23 -7.47
CA ILE A 143 -28.53 3.35 -8.13
C ILE A 143 -27.51 2.57 -7.32
N PHE A 144 -26.91 1.59 -7.97
CA PHE A 144 -25.83 0.81 -7.39
C PHE A 144 -24.48 1.33 -7.89
N ILE A 145 -23.59 1.71 -6.96
CA ILE A 145 -22.25 2.21 -7.24
C ILE A 145 -21.24 1.30 -6.55
N GLU A 146 -20.21 0.90 -7.29
CA GLU A 146 -19.07 0.19 -6.71
C GLU A 146 -17.79 0.99 -6.91
N ILE A 147 -17.02 1.15 -5.84
CA ILE A 147 -15.69 1.74 -5.92
C ILE A 147 -14.67 0.60 -5.85
N ARG A 148 -13.90 0.45 -6.92
CA ARG A 148 -12.95 -0.65 -7.09
C ARG A 148 -11.53 -0.14 -7.29
N THR A 149 -10.56 -0.98 -6.98
CA THR A 149 -9.14 -0.80 -7.34
C THR A 149 -8.95 -0.94 -8.85
N SER A 150 -7.76 -0.60 -9.35
CA SER A 150 -7.39 -0.85 -10.75
C SER A 150 -7.37 -2.33 -11.13
N SER A 151 -7.24 -3.24 -10.17
CA SER A 151 -7.37 -4.69 -10.38
C SER A 151 -8.83 -5.16 -10.44
N GLY A 152 -9.80 -4.26 -10.22
CA GLY A 152 -11.22 -4.59 -10.17
C GLY A 152 -11.68 -5.17 -8.81
N SER A 153 -10.84 -5.24 -7.79
CA SER A 153 -11.25 -5.64 -6.44
C SER A 153 -12.01 -4.50 -5.75
N LEU A 154 -12.91 -4.80 -4.81
CA LEU A 154 -13.54 -3.75 -4.00
C LEU A 154 -12.48 -2.94 -3.25
N MET A 155 -12.65 -1.63 -3.23
CA MET A 155 -11.72 -0.73 -2.55
C MET A 155 -11.75 -0.96 -1.04
N PRO A 156 -10.63 -1.30 -0.39
CA PRO A 156 -10.59 -1.61 1.04
C PRO A 156 -10.59 -0.32 1.90
N PHE A 157 -11.68 0.44 1.86
CA PHE A 157 -11.83 1.62 2.72
C PHE A 157 -11.79 1.21 4.20
N GLN A 158 -10.85 1.79 4.95
CA GLN A 158 -10.81 1.63 6.41
C GLN A 158 -11.68 2.66 7.11
N TYR A 159 -11.67 3.90 6.62
CA TYR A 159 -12.44 5.04 7.12
C TYR A 159 -12.52 6.12 6.03
N GLY A 160 -13.44 7.07 6.20
CA GLY A 160 -13.65 8.20 5.28
C GLY A 160 -15.11 8.41 4.93
N THR A 161 -15.39 9.46 4.16
CA THR A 161 -16.72 9.74 3.61
C THR A 161 -16.58 10.00 2.13
N CYS A 162 -17.41 9.35 1.31
CA CYS A 162 -17.45 9.53 -0.13
C CYS A 162 -18.77 10.18 -0.51
N THR A 163 -18.71 11.32 -1.19
CA THR A 163 -19.88 11.98 -1.77
C THR A 163 -19.79 11.92 -3.29
N LEU A 164 -20.81 11.35 -3.92
CA LEU A 164 -20.92 11.27 -5.37
C LEU A 164 -22.12 12.10 -5.83
N THR A 165 -21.90 12.99 -6.80
CA THR A 165 -22.97 13.76 -7.43
C THR A 165 -23.13 13.32 -8.87
N LEU A 166 -24.30 12.79 -9.21
CA LEU A 166 -24.64 12.34 -10.57
C LEU A 166 -25.48 13.40 -11.28
N HIS A 167 -25.05 13.79 -12.48
CA HIS A 167 -25.76 14.77 -13.32
C HIS A 167 -26.45 14.06 -14.48
N PHE A 168 -27.78 14.03 -14.44
CA PHE A 168 -28.61 13.48 -15.51
C PHE A 168 -29.00 14.58 -16.49
N LYS A 169 -28.71 14.39 -17.78
CA LYS A 169 -29.08 15.30 -18.86
C LYS A 169 -29.95 14.58 -19.86
N LYS A 170 -31.13 15.14 -20.16
CA LYS A 170 -31.97 14.64 -21.26
C LYS A 170 -31.21 14.84 -22.58
N SER A 171 -31.04 13.77 -23.34
CA SER A 171 -30.49 13.87 -24.69
C SER A 171 -31.52 14.59 -25.58
N PRO A 172 -31.13 15.62 -26.34
CA PRO A 172 -32.06 16.32 -27.23
C PRO A 172 -32.42 15.51 -28.48
N TYR A 173 -31.75 14.38 -28.72
CA TYR A 173 -31.91 13.57 -29.93
C TYR A 173 -32.86 12.37 -29.75
N PHE A 174 -33.70 12.38 -28.72
CA PHE A 174 -34.78 11.40 -28.50
C PHE A 174 -36.06 12.09 -28.00
#